data_AF-A0A532UC05-F1
#
_entry.id   AF-A0A532UC05-F1
#
_cell.length_a   1.000
_cell.length_b   1.000
_cell.length_c   1.000
_cell.angle_alpha   90.00
_cell.angle_beta   90.00
_cell.angle_gamma   90.00
#
_symmetry.space_group_name_H-M   'P 1'
#
loop_
_entity.id
_entity.type
_entity.pdbx_description
1 polymer ?
#
loop_
_entity_poly.entity_id
_entity_poly.type
_entity_poly.pdbx_seq_one_letter_code
_entity_poly.pdbx_strand_id
1 'polypeptide(L)'
;MPENKANPYSDLDALFYWTKEKFGQPGKFNLFDHKVLLPIHWLIEGTKKEYQLEISENEIIKYIEQGLIPKFIQSDGNLGFPLYITGRINFIKKMEKELKLPLKEIQEIIKQEDNGINNILTIGNLEYKDISSFEVFKEFFEDDISHIEIILKILKHNKSFDKNLDKEELEKELKRKKAILASLQNIKFEQLSERAKDYIERFAFKILCINDQTRLSHINTYRSKIMKGYSPNIEFRKFSTAPGGHLYGLLEIDWGITLISSDKKDATEIKTPEFTIKNGEIKFPTPPSPSRYSEIFNKYNLKEYFGVKLKVKVCPVCDKEHKRRGIYCSEACRNRAKSKRWRGKHPLRKKLSNLQYMIEAGKDEALLEACNNLEKELNKEKES
;
A
#
# COMPACT_ATOMS: atom_id res chain seq x y z
N MET A 1 -35.55 -27.61 -15.95
CA MET A 1 -34.48 -27.78 -14.94
C MET A 1 -33.41 -26.76 -15.26
N PRO A 2 -33.09 -25.82 -14.35
CA PRO A 2 -31.99 -24.89 -14.59
C PRO A 2 -30.69 -25.70 -14.64
N GLU A 3 -29.87 -25.42 -15.66
CA GLU A 3 -28.55 -26.02 -15.84
C GLU A 3 -27.76 -26.00 -14.53
N ASN A 4 -27.29 -27.17 -14.13
CA ASN A 4 -26.46 -27.40 -12.95
C ASN A 4 -25.13 -26.65 -13.17
N LYS A 5 -25.11 -25.34 -12.91
CA LYS A 5 -23.85 -24.58 -12.85
C LYS A 5 -23.02 -25.24 -11.75
N ALA A 6 -21.95 -25.91 -12.15
CA ALA A 6 -21.02 -26.56 -11.23
C ALA A 6 -20.70 -25.58 -10.10
N ASN A 7 -20.94 -25.99 -8.86
CA ASN A 7 -20.64 -25.18 -7.70
C ASN A 7 -19.15 -24.82 -7.75
N PRO A 8 -18.77 -23.54 -7.91
CA PRO A 8 -17.36 -23.15 -8.07
C PRO A 8 -16.53 -23.44 -6.81
N TYR A 9 -17.16 -23.90 -5.73
CA TYR A 9 -16.54 -24.27 -4.46
C TYR A 9 -16.60 -25.78 -4.17
N SER A 10 -16.92 -26.64 -5.15
CA SER A 10 -16.94 -28.10 -4.96
C SER A 10 -15.62 -28.63 -4.41
N ASP A 11 -14.51 -28.05 -4.85
CA ASP A 11 -13.16 -28.47 -4.44
C ASP A 11 -12.88 -28.10 -2.97
N LEU A 12 -13.47 -27.00 -2.48
CA LEU A 12 -13.37 -26.61 -1.06
C LEU A 12 -14.22 -27.50 -0.16
N ASP A 13 -15.39 -27.97 -0.63
CA ASP A 13 -16.17 -28.95 0.12
C ASP A 13 -15.43 -30.30 0.21
N ALA A 14 -14.80 -30.75 -0.88
CA ALA A 14 -13.96 -31.95 -0.87
C ALA A 14 -12.77 -31.80 0.09
N LEU A 15 -12.09 -30.66 0.06
CA LEU A 15 -10.98 -30.37 0.97
C LEU A 15 -11.42 -30.32 2.44
N PHE A 16 -12.59 -29.73 2.72
CA PHE A 16 -13.17 -29.71 4.06
C PHE A 16 -13.37 -31.13 4.60
N TYR A 17 -14.04 -32.00 3.84
CA TYR A 17 -14.29 -33.37 4.29
C TYR A 17 -13.02 -34.18 4.41
N TRP A 18 -12.09 -34.05 3.44
CA TRP A 18 -10.81 -34.74 3.49
C TRP A 18 -9.99 -34.33 4.73
N THR A 19 -9.89 -33.03 5.03
CA THR A 19 -9.15 -32.56 6.21
C THR A 19 -9.81 -33.02 7.51
N LYS A 20 -11.15 -32.94 7.60
CA LYS A 20 -11.91 -33.42 8.77
C LYS A 20 -11.73 -34.92 8.99
N GLU A 21 -11.76 -35.72 7.93
CA GLU A 21 -11.50 -37.16 7.99
C GLU A 21 -10.06 -37.46 8.40
N LYS A 22 -9.07 -36.74 7.82
CA LYS A 22 -7.67 -37.03 8.04
C LYS A 22 -7.12 -36.54 9.38
N PHE A 23 -7.62 -35.40 9.87
CA PHE A 23 -7.08 -34.68 11.02
C PHE A 23 -8.10 -34.50 12.16
N GLY A 24 -9.33 -34.99 12.02
CA GLY A 24 -10.40 -34.84 13.01
C GLY A 24 -11.05 -33.46 13.07
N GLN A 25 -10.57 -32.50 12.28
CA GLN A 25 -11.06 -31.12 12.23
C GLN A 25 -10.84 -30.51 10.84
N PRO A 26 -11.61 -29.47 10.46
CA PRO A 26 -11.35 -28.74 9.23
C PRO A 26 -9.93 -28.17 9.22
N GLY A 27 -9.24 -28.30 8.10
CA GLY A 27 -7.89 -27.75 7.93
C GLY A 27 -7.87 -26.22 8.07
N LYS A 28 -6.72 -25.68 8.47
CA LYS A 28 -6.43 -24.24 8.46
C LYS A 28 -5.12 -24.03 7.70
N PHE A 29 -5.08 -23.12 6.74
CA PHE A 29 -3.82 -22.85 6.03
C PHE A 29 -2.93 -21.92 6.83
N ASN A 30 -3.48 -20.86 7.41
CA ASN A 30 -2.74 -19.95 8.30
C ASN A 30 -1.42 -19.45 7.68
N LEU A 31 -1.42 -19.17 6.37
CA LEU A 31 -0.21 -18.94 5.57
C LEU A 31 0.68 -17.81 6.11
N PHE A 32 0.06 -16.83 6.76
CA PHE A 32 0.69 -15.63 7.30
C PHE A 32 0.66 -15.58 8.84
N ASP A 33 0.18 -16.63 9.50
CA ASP A 33 0.10 -16.66 10.96
C ASP A 33 1.50 -16.89 11.55
N HIS A 34 1.99 -15.93 12.32
CA HIS A 34 3.30 -16.02 12.98
C HIS A 34 3.33 -17.06 14.11
N LYS A 35 2.19 -17.66 14.46
CA LYS A 35 2.10 -18.79 15.39
C LYS A 35 2.28 -20.14 14.70
N VAL A 36 2.07 -20.21 13.38
CA VAL A 36 2.23 -21.44 12.59
C VAL A 36 3.58 -21.41 11.90
N LEU A 37 4.55 -22.12 12.48
CA LEU A 37 5.95 -22.02 12.11
C LEU A 37 6.50 -23.34 11.59
N LEU A 38 7.14 -23.29 10.43
CA LEU A 38 7.94 -24.37 9.86
C LEU A 38 9.31 -24.44 10.50
N PRO A 39 9.83 -25.64 10.82
CA PRO A 39 11.25 -25.81 11.13
C PRO A 39 12.10 -25.60 9.86
N ILE A 40 13.39 -25.30 10.03
CA ILE A 40 14.28 -24.96 8.91
C ILE A 40 14.35 -26.03 7.82
N HIS A 41 14.35 -27.31 8.18
CA HIS A 41 14.43 -28.40 7.22
C HIS A 41 13.17 -28.49 6.33
N TRP A 42 11.98 -28.19 6.86
CA TRP A 42 10.74 -28.09 6.07
C TRP A 42 10.74 -26.85 5.19
N LEU A 43 11.34 -25.74 5.64
CA LEU A 43 11.50 -24.55 4.80
C LEU A 43 12.37 -24.83 3.57
N ILE A 44 13.49 -25.55 3.76
CA ILE A 44 14.38 -25.98 2.66
C ILE A 44 13.64 -26.91 1.69
N GLU A 45 12.98 -27.94 2.22
CA GLU A 45 12.25 -28.91 1.40
C GLU A 45 11.08 -28.26 0.64
N GLY A 46 10.30 -27.41 1.31
CA GLY A 46 9.18 -26.69 0.73
C GLY A 46 9.64 -25.75 -0.38
N THR A 47 10.74 -25.03 -0.18
CA THR A 47 11.33 -24.16 -1.21
C THR A 47 11.76 -24.96 -2.45
N LYS A 48 12.36 -26.14 -2.25
CA LYS A 48 12.74 -27.04 -3.36
C LYS A 48 11.52 -27.60 -4.10
N LYS A 49 10.50 -28.06 -3.38
CA LYS A 49 9.28 -28.65 -3.98
C LYS A 49 8.43 -27.63 -4.73
N GLU A 50 8.19 -26.46 -4.12
CA GLU A 50 7.27 -25.47 -4.68
C GLU A 50 7.91 -24.65 -5.81
N TYR A 51 9.20 -24.30 -5.68
CA TYR A 51 9.86 -23.35 -6.59
C TYR A 51 11.04 -23.95 -7.34
N GLN A 52 11.34 -25.24 -7.18
CA GLN A 52 12.50 -25.91 -7.79
C GLN A 52 13.81 -25.17 -7.49
N LEU A 53 13.88 -24.55 -6.32
CA LEU A 53 14.98 -23.72 -5.89
C LEU A 53 15.73 -24.41 -4.75
N GLU A 54 17.02 -24.63 -4.93
CA GLU A 54 17.90 -25.09 -3.85
C GLU A 54 18.36 -23.91 -2.99
N ILE A 55 18.25 -24.08 -1.68
CA ILE A 55 18.76 -23.15 -0.67
C ILE A 55 19.37 -23.94 0.48
N SER A 56 20.57 -23.56 0.89
CA SER A 56 21.24 -24.15 2.05
C SER A 56 20.81 -23.49 3.36
N GLU A 57 20.99 -24.20 4.48
CA GLU A 57 20.78 -23.64 5.82
C GLU A 57 21.64 -22.39 6.07
N ASN A 58 22.90 -22.39 5.64
CA ASN A 58 23.79 -21.22 5.74
C ASN A 58 23.26 -20.00 4.97
N GLU A 59 22.63 -20.20 3.81
CA GLU A 59 21.98 -19.11 3.08
C GLU A 59 20.75 -18.56 3.81
N ILE A 60 19.96 -19.44 4.45
CA ILE A 60 18.82 -19.01 5.27
C ILE A 60 19.33 -18.18 6.45
N ILE A 61 20.37 -18.63 7.15
CA ILE A 61 21.01 -17.88 8.25
C ILE A 61 21.47 -16.50 7.76
N LYS A 62 22.14 -16.44 6.61
CA LYS A 62 22.55 -15.19 5.98
C LYS A 62 21.36 -14.26 5.69
N TYR A 63 20.26 -14.78 5.16
CA TYR A 63 19.06 -13.98 4.90
C TYR A 63 18.39 -13.47 6.19
N ILE A 64 18.47 -14.22 7.28
CA ILE A 64 18.04 -13.76 8.61
C ILE A 64 18.93 -12.60 9.08
N GLU A 65 20.26 -12.76 9.03
CA GLU A 65 21.22 -11.73 9.44
C GLU A 65 21.07 -10.44 8.64
N GLN A 66 20.72 -10.55 7.36
CA GLN A 66 20.45 -9.43 6.47
C GLN A 66 19.06 -8.81 6.68
N GLY A 67 18.23 -9.35 7.56
CA GLY A 67 16.86 -8.87 7.79
C GLY A 67 15.93 -9.10 6.60
N LEU A 68 16.22 -10.08 5.75
CA LEU A 68 15.38 -10.43 4.60
C LEU A 68 14.32 -11.46 4.95
N ILE A 69 14.54 -12.26 6.00
CA ILE A 69 13.59 -13.27 6.47
C ILE A 69 13.42 -13.13 7.98
N PRO A 70 12.18 -13.05 8.50
CA PRO A 70 11.95 -13.05 9.94
C PRO A 70 12.24 -14.44 10.51
N LYS A 71 12.73 -14.46 11.75
CA LYS A 71 12.86 -15.68 12.54
C LYS A 71 11.99 -15.60 13.80
N PHE A 72 11.42 -16.73 14.17
CA PHE A 72 10.68 -16.90 15.42
C PHE A 72 11.26 -18.09 16.19
N ILE A 73 10.91 -18.21 17.46
CA ILE A 73 11.31 -19.33 18.30
C ILE A 73 10.08 -20.23 18.52
N GLN A 74 10.22 -21.51 18.21
CA GLN A 74 9.22 -22.53 18.43
C GLN A 74 9.17 -22.94 19.92
N SER A 75 8.13 -23.68 20.31
CA SER A 75 7.94 -24.13 21.71
C SER A 75 9.06 -25.05 22.21
N ASP A 76 9.78 -25.73 21.31
CA ASP A 76 10.93 -26.58 21.59
C ASP A 76 12.26 -25.81 21.62
N GLY A 77 12.24 -24.49 21.41
CA GLY A 77 13.42 -23.61 21.36
C GLY A 77 14.08 -23.49 19.99
N ASN A 78 13.63 -24.24 18.97
CA ASN A 78 14.20 -24.19 17.62
C ASN A 78 13.71 -22.98 16.81
N LEU A 79 14.42 -22.68 15.71
CA LEU A 79 14.01 -21.62 14.78
C LEU A 79 12.78 -22.06 13.99
N GLY A 80 11.78 -21.17 13.99
CA GLY A 80 10.54 -21.31 13.24
C GLY A 80 10.34 -20.20 12.22
N PHE A 81 9.74 -20.56 11.09
CA PHE A 81 9.49 -19.67 9.96
C PHE A 81 8.03 -19.71 9.51
N PRO A 82 7.35 -18.57 9.29
CA PRO A 82 6.00 -18.57 8.74
C PRO A 82 5.94 -19.28 7.37
N LEU A 83 4.77 -19.86 7.04
CA LEU A 83 4.59 -20.65 5.82
C LEU A 83 4.90 -19.86 4.55
N TYR A 84 4.59 -18.56 4.50
CA TYR A 84 4.85 -17.71 3.32
C TYR A 84 6.33 -17.49 2.99
N ILE A 85 7.27 -17.89 3.86
CA ILE A 85 8.71 -17.66 3.67
C ILE A 85 9.28 -18.45 2.48
N THR A 86 8.72 -19.61 2.11
CA THR A 86 9.14 -20.35 0.90
C THR A 86 9.03 -19.45 -0.34
N GLY A 87 7.89 -18.76 -0.49
CA GLY A 87 7.67 -17.81 -1.58
C GLY A 87 8.54 -16.56 -1.48
N ARG A 88 8.85 -16.09 -0.26
CA ARG A 88 9.76 -14.95 -0.06
C ARG A 88 11.19 -15.29 -0.50
N ILE A 89 11.68 -16.48 -0.21
CA ILE A 89 13.01 -16.93 -0.64
C ILE A 89 13.12 -16.90 -2.17
N ASN A 90 12.14 -17.47 -2.86
CA ASN A 90 12.08 -17.40 -4.32
C ASN A 90 12.08 -15.95 -4.81
N PHE A 91 11.28 -15.09 -4.19
CA PHE A 91 11.21 -13.67 -4.54
C PHE A 91 12.55 -12.94 -4.35
N ILE A 92 13.26 -13.15 -3.23
CA ILE A 92 14.60 -12.61 -2.99
C ILE A 92 15.57 -13.05 -4.08
N LYS A 93 15.64 -14.35 -4.37
CA LYS A 93 16.54 -14.90 -5.40
C LYS A 93 16.28 -14.31 -6.78
N LYS A 94 15.01 -14.07 -7.13
CA LYS A 94 14.65 -13.41 -8.39
C LYS A 94 15.08 -11.95 -8.43
N MET A 95 14.92 -11.20 -7.34
CA MET A 95 15.42 -9.83 -7.25
C MET A 95 16.96 -9.76 -7.37
N GLU A 96 17.67 -10.70 -6.74
CA GLU A 96 19.14 -10.80 -6.83
C GLU A 96 19.61 -11.16 -8.25
N LYS A 97 19.02 -12.18 -8.87
CA LYS A 97 19.50 -12.74 -10.14
C LYS A 97 18.96 -12.04 -11.38
N GLU A 98 17.65 -11.79 -11.43
CA GLU A 98 16.97 -11.26 -12.62
C GLU A 98 17.03 -9.74 -12.66
N LEU A 99 16.71 -9.09 -11.53
CA LEU A 99 16.66 -7.63 -11.44
C LEU A 99 18.00 -7.00 -11.02
N LYS A 100 18.94 -7.82 -10.51
CA LYS A 100 20.27 -7.38 -10.02
C LYS A 100 20.18 -6.23 -9.02
N LEU A 101 19.19 -6.27 -8.14
CA LEU A 101 18.98 -5.21 -7.15
C LEU A 101 20.06 -5.26 -6.06
N PRO A 102 20.57 -4.11 -5.60
CA PRO A 102 21.48 -4.06 -4.46
C PRO A 102 20.74 -4.47 -3.17
N LEU A 103 21.48 -5.08 -2.23
CA LEU A 103 20.92 -5.58 -0.96
C LEU A 103 20.05 -4.56 -0.24
N LYS A 104 20.48 -3.29 -0.19
CA LYS A 104 19.72 -2.21 0.45
C LYS A 104 18.35 -1.97 -0.17
N GLU A 105 18.22 -2.10 -1.49
CA GLU A 105 16.94 -1.96 -2.20
C GLU A 105 16.05 -3.17 -1.93
N ILE A 106 16.63 -4.38 -1.89
CA ILE A 106 15.92 -5.61 -1.50
C ILE A 106 15.38 -5.50 -0.07
N GLN A 107 16.19 -5.04 0.89
CA GLN A 107 15.76 -4.85 2.29
C GLN A 107 14.56 -3.88 2.40
N GLU A 108 14.56 -2.77 1.65
CA GLU A 108 13.42 -1.85 1.66
C GLU A 108 12.17 -2.50 1.03
N ILE A 109 12.34 -3.27 -0.05
CA ILE A 109 11.22 -4.01 -0.67
C ILE A 109 10.62 -5.02 0.32
N ILE A 110 11.46 -5.76 1.05
CA ILE A 110 10.99 -6.74 2.05
C ILE A 110 10.31 -6.03 3.22
N LYS A 111 10.86 -4.91 3.70
CA LYS A 111 10.23 -4.11 4.76
C LYS A 111 8.83 -3.63 4.35
N GLN A 112 8.64 -3.21 3.10
CA GLN A 112 7.32 -2.82 2.60
C GLN A 112 6.39 -4.04 2.46
N GLU A 113 6.92 -5.21 2.08
CA GLU A 113 6.14 -6.46 2.10
C GLU A 113 5.67 -6.81 3.52
N ASP A 114 6.56 -6.74 4.52
CA ASP A 114 6.24 -6.97 5.93
C ASP A 114 5.15 -6.01 6.43
N ASN A 115 5.27 -4.72 6.10
CA ASN A 115 4.22 -3.75 6.41
C ASN A 115 2.89 -4.12 5.74
N GLY A 116 2.93 -4.61 4.49
CA GLY A 116 1.76 -5.10 3.78
C GLY A 116 1.12 -6.29 4.49
N ILE A 117 1.91 -7.29 4.87
CA ILE A 117 1.45 -8.47 5.63
C ILE A 117 0.83 -8.03 6.96
N ASN A 118 1.53 -7.21 7.75
CA ASN A 118 1.04 -6.73 9.05
C ASN A 118 -0.26 -5.92 8.92
N ASN A 119 -0.37 -5.08 7.88
CA ASN A 119 -1.60 -4.33 7.62
C ASN A 119 -2.75 -5.28 7.26
N ILE A 120 -2.51 -6.28 6.40
CA ILE A 120 -3.52 -7.29 6.04
C ILE A 120 -4.01 -8.04 7.29
N LEU A 121 -3.11 -8.40 8.20
CA LEU A 121 -3.45 -9.12 9.43
C LEU A 121 -4.14 -8.26 10.50
N THR A 122 -4.19 -6.94 10.34
CA THR A 122 -4.90 -6.03 11.26
C THR A 122 -6.25 -5.56 10.71
N ILE A 123 -6.62 -5.96 9.49
CA ILE A 123 -7.90 -5.60 8.88
C ILE A 123 -8.95 -6.65 9.22
N GLY A 124 -9.84 -6.34 10.17
CA GLY A 124 -11.13 -6.99 10.39
C GLY A 124 -11.15 -8.51 10.21
N ASN A 125 -11.75 -8.98 9.11
CA ASN A 125 -11.94 -10.38 8.75
C ASN A 125 -10.70 -11.10 8.18
N LEU A 126 -9.63 -10.36 7.89
CA LEU A 126 -8.34 -10.89 7.47
C LEU A 126 -7.36 -11.10 8.64
N GLU A 127 -7.74 -10.81 9.87
CA GLU A 127 -7.01 -11.28 11.05
C GLU A 127 -7.19 -12.80 11.24
N TYR A 128 -6.15 -13.49 11.75
CA TYR A 128 -6.32 -14.87 12.22
C TYR A 128 -6.90 -14.87 13.63
N LYS A 129 -8.22 -15.02 13.72
CA LYS A 129 -8.95 -15.09 14.97
C LYS A 129 -9.16 -16.54 15.40
N ASP A 130 -8.99 -16.81 16.69
CA ASP A 130 -9.34 -18.10 17.28
C ASP A 130 -10.80 -18.10 17.71
N ILE A 131 -11.70 -18.11 16.71
CA ILE A 131 -13.15 -18.06 16.90
C ILE A 131 -13.82 -19.30 16.31
N SER A 132 -15.02 -19.61 16.80
CA SER A 132 -15.78 -20.76 16.31
C SER A 132 -16.27 -20.56 14.87
N SER A 133 -16.59 -21.66 14.17
CA SER A 133 -17.20 -21.60 12.84
C SER A 133 -18.51 -20.80 12.83
N PHE A 134 -19.25 -20.81 13.95
CA PHE A 134 -20.48 -20.04 14.08
C PHE A 134 -20.23 -18.53 14.14
N GLU A 135 -19.16 -18.11 14.81
CA GLU A 135 -18.77 -16.70 14.86
C GLU A 135 -18.22 -16.22 13.51
N VAL A 136 -17.39 -17.03 12.82
CA VAL A 136 -16.99 -16.73 11.42
C VAL A 136 -18.21 -16.53 10.52
N PHE A 137 -19.22 -17.38 10.68
CA PHE A 137 -20.46 -17.29 9.92
C PHE A 137 -21.23 -15.98 10.21
N LYS A 138 -21.28 -15.53 11.47
CA LYS A 138 -21.90 -14.24 11.84
C LYS A 138 -21.11 -13.05 11.31
N GLU A 139 -19.79 -13.03 11.51
CA GLU A 139 -18.91 -11.95 11.03
C GLU A 139 -19.05 -11.74 9.52
N PHE A 140 -19.19 -12.84 8.75
CA PHE A 140 -19.47 -12.74 7.31
C PHE A 140 -20.74 -11.91 7.00
N PHE A 141 -21.84 -12.13 7.73
CA PHE A 141 -23.05 -11.33 7.52
C PHE A 141 -22.88 -9.89 7.95
N GLU A 142 -22.15 -9.63 9.05
CA GLU A 142 -21.86 -8.27 9.54
C GLU A 142 -21.06 -7.46 8.52
N ASP A 143 -20.03 -8.07 7.95
CA ASP A 143 -19.20 -7.46 6.91
C ASP A 143 -20.00 -7.20 5.63
N ASP A 144 -20.79 -8.17 5.19
CA ASP A 144 -21.56 -8.06 3.95
C ASP A 144 -22.68 -7.02 4.08
N ILE A 145 -23.34 -6.94 5.24
CA ILE A 145 -24.27 -5.85 5.58
C ILE A 145 -23.57 -4.50 5.51
N SER A 146 -22.41 -4.37 6.15
CA SER A 146 -21.62 -3.13 6.16
C SER A 146 -21.20 -2.70 4.76
N HIS A 147 -20.81 -3.66 3.92
CA HIS A 147 -20.43 -3.41 2.53
C HIS A 147 -21.62 -2.92 1.69
N ILE A 148 -22.78 -3.58 1.79
CA ILE A 148 -23.99 -3.15 1.08
C ILE A 148 -24.42 -1.74 1.52
N GLU A 149 -24.32 -1.41 2.82
CA GLU A 149 -24.63 -0.07 3.31
C GLU A 149 -23.69 1.01 2.74
N ILE A 150 -22.39 0.72 2.62
CA ILE A 150 -21.42 1.61 1.98
C ILE A 150 -21.79 1.83 0.50
N ILE A 151 -22.09 0.76 -0.24
CA ILE A 151 -22.49 0.86 -1.65
C ILE A 151 -23.75 1.71 -1.80
N LEU A 152 -24.78 1.47 -0.99
CA LEU A 152 -26.03 2.25 -1.00
C LEU A 152 -25.78 3.73 -0.67
N LYS A 153 -24.84 4.03 0.25
CA LYS A 153 -24.43 5.41 0.56
C LYS A 153 -23.73 6.06 -0.63
N ILE A 154 -22.84 5.35 -1.32
CA ILE A 154 -22.17 5.86 -2.53
C ILE A 154 -23.20 6.14 -3.64
N LEU A 155 -24.12 5.21 -3.90
CA LEU A 155 -25.19 5.37 -4.89
C LEU A 155 -26.09 6.58 -4.61
N LYS A 156 -26.35 6.89 -3.33
CA LYS A 156 -27.12 8.10 -2.94
C LYS A 156 -26.40 9.40 -3.31
N HIS A 157 -25.07 9.43 -3.25
CA HIS A 157 -24.28 10.64 -3.46
C HIS A 157 -23.66 10.75 -4.86
N ASN A 158 -23.64 9.67 -5.65
CA ASN A 158 -22.91 9.63 -6.91
C ASN A 158 -23.73 8.98 -8.02
N LYS A 159 -24.48 9.79 -8.78
CA LYS A 159 -25.36 9.35 -9.89
C LYS A 159 -24.64 8.66 -11.05
N SER A 160 -23.31 8.71 -11.09
CA SER A 160 -22.47 8.08 -12.13
C SER A 160 -21.86 6.74 -11.68
N PHE A 161 -22.10 6.30 -10.45
CA PHE A 161 -21.63 5.00 -9.97
C PHE A 161 -22.44 3.88 -10.65
N ASP A 162 -21.74 2.80 -11.01
CA ASP A 162 -22.13 1.67 -11.87
C ASP A 162 -23.64 1.52 -12.16
N LYS A 163 -24.03 1.68 -13.43
CA LYS A 163 -25.43 1.56 -13.90
C LYS A 163 -26.00 0.15 -13.76
N ASN A 164 -25.17 -0.85 -13.45
CA ASN A 164 -25.59 -2.24 -13.35
C ASN A 164 -26.02 -2.65 -11.92
N LEU A 165 -25.85 -1.78 -10.92
CA LEU A 165 -26.28 -2.07 -9.55
C LEU A 165 -27.73 -1.62 -9.33
N ASP A 166 -28.65 -2.58 -9.18
CA ASP A 166 -30.02 -2.30 -8.80
C ASP A 166 -30.10 -1.96 -7.31
N LYS A 167 -30.40 -0.69 -7.03
CA LYS A 167 -30.55 -0.17 -5.67
C LYS A 167 -31.67 -0.89 -4.90
N GLU A 168 -32.79 -1.20 -5.55
CA GLU A 168 -33.91 -1.89 -4.88
C GLU A 168 -33.53 -3.32 -4.50
N GLU A 169 -32.78 -4.00 -5.37
CA GLU A 169 -32.25 -5.33 -5.09
C GLU A 169 -31.28 -5.32 -3.89
N LEU A 170 -30.36 -4.35 -3.85
CA LEU A 170 -29.44 -4.17 -2.72
C LEU A 170 -30.18 -3.86 -1.40
N GLU A 171 -31.23 -3.02 -1.42
CA GLU A 171 -32.03 -2.73 -0.22
C GLU A 171 -32.80 -3.96 0.27
N LYS A 172 -33.34 -4.79 -0.65
CA LYS A 172 -33.99 -6.07 -0.32
C LYS A 172 -33.00 -7.05 0.30
N GLU A 173 -31.82 -7.20 -0.31
CA GLU A 173 -30.78 -8.10 0.17
C GLU A 173 -30.24 -7.65 1.54
N LEU A 174 -30.05 -6.34 1.75
CA LEU A 174 -29.68 -5.77 3.05
C LEU A 174 -30.69 -6.12 4.14
N LYS A 175 -32.00 -5.94 3.86
CA LYS A 175 -33.07 -6.29 4.81
C LYS A 175 -33.06 -7.77 5.15
N ARG A 176 -32.88 -8.63 4.14
CA ARG A 176 -32.80 -10.08 4.32
C ARG A 176 -31.61 -10.47 5.20
N LYS A 177 -30.41 -9.96 4.92
CA LYS A 177 -29.20 -10.28 5.70
C LYS A 177 -29.29 -9.79 7.14
N LYS A 178 -29.84 -8.59 7.37
CA LYS A 178 -30.10 -8.09 8.74
C LYS A 178 -31.04 -8.99 9.52
N ALA A 179 -32.11 -9.49 8.89
CA ALA A 179 -33.03 -10.41 9.54
C ALA A 179 -32.34 -11.76 9.87
N ILE A 180 -31.50 -12.28 8.97
CA ILE A 180 -30.71 -13.50 9.21
C ILE A 180 -29.77 -13.28 10.40
N LEU A 181 -28.96 -12.20 10.38
CA LEU A 181 -28.02 -11.91 11.46
C LEU A 181 -28.73 -11.76 12.81
N ALA A 182 -29.85 -11.02 12.87
CA ALA A 182 -30.65 -10.88 14.09
C ALA A 182 -31.16 -12.24 14.60
N SER A 183 -31.54 -13.15 13.71
CA SER A 183 -31.91 -14.52 14.10
C SER A 183 -30.71 -15.29 14.66
N LEU A 184 -29.53 -15.20 14.02
CA LEU A 184 -28.31 -15.88 14.45
C LEU A 184 -27.81 -15.40 15.81
N GLN A 185 -28.02 -14.13 16.15
CA GLN A 185 -27.64 -13.57 17.46
C GLN A 185 -28.43 -14.17 18.63
N ASN A 186 -29.64 -14.69 18.37
CA ASN A 186 -30.53 -15.24 19.40
C ASN A 186 -30.46 -16.77 19.52
N ILE A 187 -29.67 -17.44 18.68
CA ILE A 187 -29.57 -18.91 18.63
C ILE A 187 -28.20 -19.34 19.16
N LYS A 188 -28.17 -20.38 20.01
CA LYS A 188 -26.93 -21.04 20.41
C LYS A 188 -26.54 -22.12 19.39
N PHE A 189 -25.25 -22.26 19.09
CA PHE A 189 -24.77 -23.22 18.08
C PHE A 189 -25.18 -24.67 18.40
N GLU A 190 -25.21 -25.04 19.68
CA GLU A 190 -25.57 -26.38 20.16
C GLU A 190 -27.03 -26.73 19.86
N GLN A 191 -27.90 -25.72 19.75
CA GLN A 191 -29.34 -25.88 19.49
C GLN A 191 -29.65 -26.12 18.01
N LEU A 192 -28.66 -25.97 17.13
CA LEU A 192 -28.84 -26.20 15.70
C LEU A 192 -28.90 -27.70 15.38
N SER A 193 -29.65 -28.04 14.33
CA SER A 193 -29.61 -29.40 13.77
C SER A 193 -28.21 -29.73 13.24
N GLU A 194 -27.83 -31.01 13.25
CA GLU A 194 -26.54 -31.47 12.73
C GLU A 194 -26.31 -31.04 11.27
N ARG A 195 -27.37 -31.05 10.45
CA ARG A 195 -27.31 -30.54 9.08
C ARG A 195 -26.97 -29.05 9.01
N ALA A 196 -27.50 -28.24 9.93
CA ALA A 196 -27.20 -26.82 10.00
C ALA A 196 -25.78 -26.56 10.51
N LYS A 197 -25.31 -27.34 11.50
CA LYS A 197 -23.92 -27.28 11.98
C LYS A 197 -22.93 -27.61 10.87
N ASP A 198 -23.12 -28.72 10.15
CA ASP A 198 -22.28 -29.11 9.01
C ASP A 198 -22.26 -28.03 7.91
N TYR A 199 -23.41 -27.43 7.60
CA TYR A 199 -23.47 -26.32 6.64
C TYR A 199 -22.64 -25.11 7.11
N ILE A 200 -22.78 -24.71 8.38
CA ILE A 200 -22.06 -23.57 8.96
C ILE A 200 -20.56 -23.83 9.00
N GLU A 201 -20.13 -25.03 9.41
CA GLU A 201 -18.72 -25.40 9.43
C GLU A 201 -18.09 -25.35 8.03
N ARG A 202 -18.79 -25.90 7.02
CA ARG A 202 -18.34 -25.83 5.62
C ARG A 202 -18.27 -24.41 5.11
N PHE A 203 -19.28 -23.60 5.43
CA PHE A 203 -19.30 -22.20 5.02
C PHE A 203 -18.14 -21.43 5.65
N ALA A 204 -17.95 -21.55 6.97
CA ALA A 204 -16.84 -20.93 7.68
C ALA A 204 -15.49 -21.36 7.10
N PHE A 205 -15.31 -22.64 6.82
CA PHE A 205 -14.11 -23.14 6.15
C PHE A 205 -13.86 -22.45 4.80
N LYS A 206 -14.90 -22.30 3.95
CA LYS A 206 -14.80 -21.59 2.67
C LYS A 206 -14.39 -20.13 2.85
N ILE A 207 -14.99 -19.43 3.81
CA ILE A 207 -14.63 -18.04 4.12
C ILE A 207 -13.16 -17.94 4.52
N LEU A 208 -12.68 -18.82 5.41
CA LEU A 208 -11.28 -18.83 5.82
C LEU A 208 -10.33 -19.12 4.64
N CYS A 209 -10.69 -20.04 3.75
CA CYS A 209 -9.94 -20.32 2.52
C CYS A 209 -9.87 -19.09 1.59
N ILE A 210 -11.01 -18.41 1.40
CA ILE A 210 -11.10 -17.20 0.57
C ILE A 210 -10.27 -16.07 1.18
N ASN A 211 -10.28 -15.93 2.51
CA ASN A 211 -9.47 -14.95 3.21
C ASN A 211 -7.98 -15.24 2.98
N ASP A 212 -7.53 -16.49 3.12
CA ASP A 212 -6.14 -16.86 2.83
C ASP A 212 -5.74 -16.63 1.37
N GLN A 213 -6.62 -16.97 0.43
CA GLN A 213 -6.41 -16.66 -0.98
C GLN A 213 -6.30 -15.15 -1.23
N THR A 214 -7.12 -14.35 -0.53
CA THR A 214 -7.08 -12.89 -0.62
C THR A 214 -5.75 -12.37 -0.12
N ARG A 215 -5.30 -12.78 1.08
CA ARG A 215 -3.98 -12.42 1.63
C ARG A 215 -2.85 -12.77 0.64
N LEU A 216 -2.87 -13.99 0.10
CA LEU A 216 -1.89 -14.46 -0.88
C LEU A 216 -1.92 -13.62 -2.17
N SER A 217 -3.11 -13.27 -2.67
CA SER A 217 -3.29 -12.42 -3.86
C SER A 217 -2.68 -11.04 -3.66
N HIS A 218 -2.87 -10.42 -2.49
CA HIS A 218 -2.27 -9.13 -2.16
C HIS A 218 -0.73 -9.19 -2.22
N ILE A 219 -0.12 -10.21 -1.61
CA ILE A 219 1.34 -10.38 -1.63
C ILE A 219 1.86 -10.70 -3.02
N ASN A 220 1.17 -11.57 -3.76
CA ASN A 220 1.56 -11.87 -5.14
C ASN A 220 1.41 -10.66 -6.06
N THR A 221 0.45 -9.78 -5.82
CA THR A 221 0.32 -8.49 -6.52
C THR A 221 1.53 -7.62 -6.28
N TYR A 222 1.89 -7.47 -5.01
CA TYR A 222 3.07 -6.72 -4.61
C TYR A 222 4.35 -7.28 -5.26
N ARG A 223 4.59 -8.58 -5.15
CA ARG A 223 5.76 -9.24 -5.75
C ARG A 223 5.79 -9.10 -7.27
N SER A 224 4.65 -9.30 -7.94
CA SER A 224 4.54 -9.15 -9.40
C SER A 224 4.84 -7.73 -9.86
N LYS A 225 4.47 -6.72 -9.08
CA LYS A 225 4.82 -5.32 -9.32
C LYS A 225 6.33 -5.11 -9.30
N ILE A 226 7.01 -5.59 -8.27
CA ILE A 226 8.46 -5.50 -8.17
C ILE A 226 9.15 -6.27 -9.29
N MET A 227 8.71 -7.50 -9.56
CA MET A 227 9.28 -8.33 -10.64
C MET A 227 9.14 -7.71 -12.03
N LYS A 228 8.14 -6.84 -12.23
CA LYS A 228 7.98 -6.08 -13.47
C LYS A 228 8.88 -4.85 -13.55
N GLY A 229 9.63 -4.50 -12.50
CA GLY A 229 10.54 -3.34 -12.44
C GLY A 229 9.93 -2.07 -11.85
N TYR A 230 8.75 -2.17 -11.23
CA TYR A 230 8.12 -1.04 -10.54
C TYR A 230 8.60 -0.91 -9.11
N SER A 231 8.68 0.31 -8.58
CA SER A 231 8.98 0.54 -7.17
C SER A 231 7.79 0.20 -6.25
N PRO A 232 8.02 -0.10 -4.95
CA PRO A 232 6.97 -0.44 -3.99
C PRO A 232 5.83 0.56 -3.87
N ASN A 233 6.10 1.86 -4.09
CA ASN A 233 5.14 2.93 -3.85
C ASN A 233 4.20 3.21 -5.03
N ILE A 234 4.39 2.53 -6.17
CA ILE A 234 3.47 2.66 -7.31
C ILE A 234 2.18 1.90 -7.01
N GLU A 235 1.06 2.60 -7.09
CA GLU A 235 -0.27 2.04 -6.97
C GLU A 235 -0.94 1.94 -8.34
N PHE A 236 -1.75 0.91 -8.55
CA PHE A 236 -2.47 0.70 -9.80
C PHE A 236 -3.98 0.73 -9.56
N ARG A 237 -4.72 1.36 -10.47
CA ARG A 237 -6.20 1.42 -10.41
C ARG A 237 -6.87 0.10 -10.74
N LYS A 238 -6.26 -0.63 -11.67
CA LYS A 238 -6.83 -1.84 -12.25
C LYS A 238 -5.76 -2.91 -12.27
N PHE A 239 -6.15 -4.07 -11.78
CA PHE A 239 -5.39 -5.30 -11.84
C PHE A 239 -6.22 -6.29 -12.66
N SER A 240 -5.57 -7.04 -13.56
CA SER A 240 -6.22 -8.20 -14.17
C SER A 240 -5.65 -9.48 -13.57
N THR A 241 -6.50 -10.24 -12.90
CA THR A 241 -6.19 -11.62 -12.47
C THR A 241 -6.54 -12.59 -13.60
N ALA A 242 -5.65 -13.52 -13.88
CA ALA A 242 -5.93 -14.69 -14.70
C ALA A 242 -6.69 -15.75 -13.87
N PRO A 243 -7.40 -16.71 -14.51
CA PRO A 243 -7.86 -17.91 -13.84
C PRO A 243 -6.69 -18.59 -13.12
N GLY A 244 -6.85 -18.88 -11.82
CA GLY A 244 -5.77 -19.38 -10.97
C GLY A 244 -5.01 -18.33 -10.14
N GLY A 245 -5.42 -17.06 -10.17
CA GLY A 245 -4.92 -16.03 -9.25
C GLY A 245 -3.57 -15.40 -9.62
N HIS A 246 -3.03 -15.72 -10.80
CA HIS A 246 -1.82 -15.06 -11.33
C HIS A 246 -2.17 -13.71 -11.98
N LEU A 247 -1.44 -12.64 -11.67
CA LEU A 247 -1.72 -11.30 -12.22
C LEU A 247 -1.11 -11.11 -13.60
N TYR A 248 -1.96 -10.97 -14.60
CA TYR A 248 -1.55 -10.80 -15.99
C TYR A 248 -1.14 -9.36 -16.31
N GLY A 249 -1.76 -8.35 -15.68
CA GLY A 249 -1.64 -6.97 -16.12
C GLY A 249 -1.68 -5.98 -14.95
N LEU A 250 -0.63 -5.16 -14.85
CA LEU A 250 -0.65 -3.92 -14.12
C LEU A 250 -1.10 -2.87 -15.14
N LEU A 251 -2.39 -2.56 -15.16
CA LEU A 251 -3.02 -1.95 -16.34
C LEU A 251 -2.87 -0.44 -16.38
N GLU A 252 -3.02 0.23 -15.23
CA GLU A 252 -3.00 1.69 -15.16
C GLU A 252 -2.51 2.16 -13.80
N ILE A 253 -1.45 2.99 -13.77
CA ILE A 253 -0.93 3.60 -12.55
C ILE A 253 -1.95 4.61 -12.02
N ASP A 254 -2.30 4.51 -10.73
CA ASP A 254 -3.00 5.58 -10.03
C ASP A 254 -1.99 6.62 -9.56
N TRP A 255 -1.74 7.63 -10.39
CA TRP A 255 -0.81 8.71 -10.02
C TRP A 255 -1.30 9.54 -8.82
N GLY A 256 -2.61 9.59 -8.57
CA GLY A 256 -3.16 10.27 -7.41
C GLY A 256 -2.71 9.59 -6.12
N ILE A 257 -2.98 8.29 -6.01
CA ILE A 257 -2.61 7.51 -4.82
C ILE A 257 -1.08 7.36 -4.72
N THR A 258 -0.41 7.08 -5.85
CA THR A 258 1.06 6.90 -5.91
C THR A 258 1.80 8.14 -5.39
N LEU A 259 1.36 9.35 -5.73
CA LEU A 259 2.03 10.57 -5.26
C LEU A 259 1.74 10.86 -3.79
N ILE A 260 0.50 10.62 -3.33
CA ILE A 260 0.14 10.75 -1.91
C ILE A 260 0.93 9.75 -1.04
N SER A 261 1.13 8.53 -1.51
CA SER A 261 1.87 7.50 -0.77
C SER A 261 3.37 7.79 -0.75
N SER A 262 3.93 8.35 -1.84
CA SER A 262 5.36 8.71 -1.92
C SER A 262 5.73 9.92 -1.07
N ASP A 263 4.86 10.92 -0.96
CA ASP A 263 5.15 12.16 -0.23
C ASP A 263 5.24 11.94 1.30
N LYS A 264 4.59 10.90 1.83
CA LYS A 264 4.64 10.55 3.27
C LYS A 264 5.94 9.87 3.71
N LYS A 265 6.80 9.43 2.78
CA LYS A 265 7.94 8.54 3.08
C LYS A 265 9.32 9.15 2.84
N ASP A 266 9.45 10.48 2.87
CA ASP A 266 10.70 11.21 2.58
C ASP A 266 11.35 10.75 1.26
N ALA A 267 10.76 11.21 0.15
CA ALA A 267 11.33 11.21 -1.21
C ALA A 267 11.98 9.88 -1.64
N THR A 268 11.19 8.82 -1.70
CA THR A 268 11.58 7.61 -2.44
C THR A 268 11.39 7.84 -3.93
N GLU A 269 12.45 7.57 -4.67
CA GLU A 269 12.48 7.52 -6.13
C GLU A 269 11.37 6.59 -6.67
N ILE A 270 10.49 7.11 -7.52
CA ILE A 270 9.41 6.32 -8.12
C ILE A 270 9.96 5.69 -9.40
N LYS A 271 10.16 4.37 -9.38
CA LYS A 271 10.83 3.64 -10.46
C LYS A 271 9.80 2.90 -11.29
N THR A 272 9.84 3.08 -12.60
CA THR A 272 9.13 2.25 -13.58
C THR A 272 10.16 1.53 -14.45
N PRO A 273 9.76 0.56 -15.28
CA PRO A 273 10.72 -0.15 -16.13
C PRO A 273 11.38 0.74 -17.19
N GLU A 274 10.77 1.88 -17.53
CA GLU A 274 11.20 2.75 -18.63
C GLU A 274 11.73 4.10 -18.16
N PHE A 275 11.37 4.54 -16.96
CA PHE A 275 11.81 5.80 -16.40
C PHE A 275 11.72 5.83 -14.88
N THR A 276 12.38 6.81 -14.31
CA THR A 276 12.37 7.07 -12.88
C THR A 276 11.95 8.49 -12.59
N ILE A 277 11.14 8.71 -11.56
CA ILE A 277 10.74 10.02 -11.08
C ILE A 277 11.49 10.33 -9.78
N LYS A 278 12.25 11.41 -9.79
CA LYS A 278 12.97 11.92 -8.62
C LYS A 278 12.80 13.43 -8.53
N ASN A 279 12.39 13.94 -7.37
CA ASN A 279 12.08 15.36 -7.16
C ASN A 279 11.06 15.91 -8.18
N GLY A 280 10.14 15.05 -8.63
CA GLY A 280 9.16 15.38 -9.66
C GLY A 280 9.70 15.49 -11.08
N GLU A 281 10.97 15.15 -11.33
CA GLU A 281 11.56 15.09 -12.67
C GLU A 281 11.56 13.65 -13.18
N ILE A 282 11.15 13.45 -14.42
CA ILE A 282 11.20 12.16 -15.12
C ILE A 282 12.59 12.02 -15.75
N LYS A 283 13.31 10.96 -15.36
CA LYS A 283 14.61 10.59 -15.89
C LYS A 283 14.51 9.25 -16.62
N PHE A 284 14.93 9.23 -17.87
CA PHE A 284 15.01 8.02 -18.67
C PHE A 284 16.43 7.44 -18.57
N PRO A 285 16.61 6.11 -18.45
CA PRO A 285 17.93 5.48 -18.51
C PRO A 285 18.66 5.79 -19.83
N THR A 286 17.90 5.93 -20.91
CA THR A 286 18.39 6.35 -22.23
C THR A 286 17.38 7.35 -22.82
N PRO A 287 17.82 8.47 -23.41
CA PRO A 287 16.91 9.42 -24.04
C PRO A 287 16.01 8.73 -25.08
N PRO A 288 14.67 8.74 -24.92
CA PRO A 288 13.78 8.08 -25.86
C PRO A 288 13.69 8.89 -27.16
N SER A 289 13.47 8.20 -28.28
CA SER A 289 13.02 8.87 -29.52
C SER A 289 11.64 9.53 -29.31
N PRO A 290 11.23 10.48 -30.16
CA PRO A 290 9.91 11.10 -30.03
C PRO A 290 8.73 10.11 -30.07
N SER A 291 8.80 9.09 -30.93
CA SER A 291 7.79 8.03 -30.99
C SER A 291 7.75 7.22 -29.70
N ARG A 292 8.92 6.81 -29.19
CA ARG A 292 9.03 6.06 -27.95
C ARG A 292 8.56 6.87 -26.74
N TYR A 293 8.85 8.17 -26.70
CA TYR A 293 8.34 9.06 -25.68
C TYR A 293 6.80 9.12 -25.71
N SER A 294 6.19 9.23 -26.89
CA SER A 294 4.73 9.23 -27.04
C SER A 294 4.10 7.92 -26.54
N GLU A 295 4.69 6.77 -26.86
CA GLU A 295 4.25 5.47 -26.35
C GLU A 295 4.31 5.41 -24.82
N ILE A 296 5.43 5.80 -24.22
CA ILE A 296 5.59 5.83 -22.75
C ILE A 296 4.57 6.79 -22.14
N PHE A 297 4.41 7.99 -22.72
CA PHE A 297 3.49 9.01 -22.23
C PHE A 297 2.05 8.49 -22.16
N ASN A 298 1.62 7.75 -23.19
CA ASN A 298 0.29 7.14 -23.24
C ASN A 298 0.19 5.90 -22.34
N LYS A 299 1.15 4.97 -22.43
CA LYS A 299 1.20 3.73 -21.62
C LYS A 299 1.09 4.02 -20.13
N TYR A 300 1.80 5.04 -19.67
CA TYR A 300 1.85 5.41 -18.25
C TYR A 300 0.90 6.53 -17.87
N ASN A 301 0.03 6.99 -18.79
CA ASN A 301 -0.88 8.11 -18.57
C ASN A 301 -0.17 9.32 -17.91
N LEU A 302 0.97 9.72 -18.45
CA LEU A 302 1.79 10.81 -17.88
C LEU A 302 1.05 12.15 -17.90
N LYS A 303 0.04 12.31 -18.77
CA LYS A 303 -0.89 13.44 -18.72
C LYS A 303 -1.55 13.58 -17.35
N GLU A 304 -1.98 12.46 -16.77
CA GLU A 304 -2.54 12.45 -15.42
C GLU A 304 -1.49 12.79 -14.37
N TYR A 305 -0.31 12.18 -14.43
CA TYR A 305 0.81 12.51 -13.53
C TYR A 305 1.07 14.02 -13.47
N PHE A 306 1.25 14.66 -14.63
CA PHE A 306 1.46 16.11 -14.71
C PHE A 306 0.21 16.88 -14.24
N GLY A 307 -0.99 16.38 -14.54
CA GLY A 307 -2.24 16.96 -14.05
C GLY A 307 -2.38 16.95 -12.53
N VAL A 308 -2.00 15.84 -11.86
CA VAL A 308 -2.00 15.71 -10.40
C VAL A 308 -0.92 16.59 -9.79
N LYS A 309 0.30 16.56 -10.33
CA LYS A 309 1.41 17.44 -9.90
C LYS A 309 1.05 18.92 -10.00
N LEU A 310 0.29 19.32 -11.02
CA LEU A 310 -0.17 20.70 -11.17
C LEU A 310 -1.30 21.08 -10.18
N LYS A 311 -2.05 20.10 -9.66
CA LYS A 311 -3.15 20.27 -8.70
C LYS A 311 -2.66 20.33 -7.26
N VAL A 312 -1.57 19.65 -6.93
CA VAL A 312 -0.93 19.68 -5.60
C VAL A 312 0.24 20.66 -5.67
N LYS A 313 -0.02 21.93 -5.37
CA LYS A 313 1.05 22.94 -5.30
C LYS A 313 1.51 23.08 -3.86
N VAL A 314 2.76 22.75 -3.61
CA VAL A 314 3.41 23.02 -2.33
C VAL A 314 3.96 24.44 -2.38
N CYS A 315 3.56 25.27 -1.41
CA CYS A 315 4.04 26.65 -1.36
C CYS A 315 5.49 26.68 -0.88
N PRO A 316 6.45 27.27 -1.63
CA PRO A 316 7.88 27.24 -1.32
C PRO A 316 8.29 28.13 -0.13
N VAL A 317 7.32 28.65 0.62
CA VAL A 317 7.51 29.53 1.78
C VAL A 317 6.94 28.90 3.05
N CYS A 318 5.88 28.11 2.90
CA CYS A 318 5.09 27.59 4.02
C CYS A 318 5.04 26.05 4.01
N ASP A 319 5.52 25.41 2.94
CA ASP A 319 5.44 23.97 2.63
C ASP A 319 4.03 23.36 2.74
N LYS A 320 3.00 24.20 2.81
CA LYS A 320 1.60 23.76 2.77
C LYS A 320 1.16 23.56 1.34
N GLU A 321 0.50 22.45 1.12
CA GLU A 321 -0.27 22.18 -0.09
C GLU A 321 -1.40 23.20 -0.25
N HIS A 322 -1.62 23.65 -1.49
CA HIS A 322 -2.74 24.52 -1.80
C HIS A 322 -3.28 24.30 -3.21
N LYS A 323 -4.59 24.51 -3.35
CA LYS A 323 -5.32 24.38 -4.62
C LYS A 323 -5.46 25.72 -5.39
N ARG A 324 -4.89 26.82 -4.87
CA ARG A 324 -4.99 28.16 -5.51
C ARG A 324 -4.22 28.23 -6.83
N ARG A 325 -4.76 28.99 -7.81
CA ARG A 325 -4.04 29.38 -9.04
C ARG A 325 -2.86 30.31 -8.67
N GLY A 326 -1.68 29.75 -8.44
CA GLY A 326 -0.46 30.49 -8.12
C GLY A 326 0.66 29.59 -7.59
N ILE A 327 1.83 30.15 -7.26
CA ILE A 327 2.97 29.42 -6.65
C ILE A 327 2.87 29.39 -5.11
N TYR A 328 2.09 30.30 -4.51
CA TYR A 328 2.07 30.52 -3.06
C TYR A 328 0.71 30.23 -2.42
N CYS A 329 0.73 29.68 -1.20
CA CYS A 329 -0.46 29.30 -0.41
C CYS A 329 -1.34 30.52 -0.04
N SER A 330 -0.74 31.71 0.04
CA SER A 330 -1.42 32.97 0.37
C SER A 330 -0.66 34.18 -0.19
N GLU A 331 -1.31 35.34 -0.25
CA GLU A 331 -0.65 36.62 -0.60
C GLU A 331 0.45 36.97 0.42
N ALA A 332 0.26 36.60 1.70
CA ALA A 332 1.29 36.72 2.72
C ALA A 332 2.55 35.90 2.38
N CYS A 333 2.40 34.66 1.90
CA CYS A 333 3.55 33.85 1.46
C CYS A 333 4.20 34.42 0.19
N ARG A 334 3.40 34.91 -0.76
CA ARG A 334 3.91 35.61 -1.94
C ARG A 334 4.74 36.85 -1.56
N ASN A 335 4.25 37.64 -0.61
CA ASN A 335 4.93 38.84 -0.10
C ASN A 335 6.20 38.49 0.67
N ARG A 336 6.19 37.43 1.49
CA ARG A 336 7.41 36.91 2.14
C ARG A 336 8.47 36.49 1.12
N ALA A 337 8.09 35.79 0.05
CA ALA A 337 9.01 35.41 -1.02
C ALA A 337 9.56 36.64 -1.77
N LYS A 338 8.71 37.63 -2.08
CA LYS A 338 9.13 38.91 -2.68
C LYS A 338 10.13 39.64 -1.78
N SER A 339 9.82 39.79 -0.48
CA SER A 339 10.74 40.40 0.48
C SER A 339 12.04 39.63 0.63
N LYS A 340 12.02 38.28 0.60
CA LYS A 340 13.25 37.47 0.61
C LYS A 340 14.11 37.73 -0.63
N ARG A 341 13.52 37.77 -1.82
CA ARG A 341 14.24 38.08 -3.08
C ARG A 341 14.79 39.51 -3.08
N TRP A 342 14.00 40.48 -2.67
CA TRP A 342 14.42 41.88 -2.58
C TRP A 342 15.59 42.04 -1.60
N ARG A 343 15.51 41.42 -0.42
CA ARG A 343 16.59 41.40 0.57
C ARG A 343 17.87 40.71 0.10
N GLY A 344 17.75 39.70 -0.78
CA GLY A 344 18.90 39.06 -1.42
C GLY A 344 19.57 39.94 -2.47
N LYS A 345 18.78 40.75 -3.20
CA LYS A 345 19.30 41.70 -4.20
C LYS A 345 19.82 43.01 -3.60
N HIS A 346 19.38 43.36 -2.40
CA HIS A 346 19.77 44.61 -1.72
C HIS A 346 20.24 44.33 -0.28
N PRO A 347 21.40 43.66 -0.12
CA PRO A 347 21.90 43.24 1.20
C PRO A 347 22.20 44.43 2.11
N LEU A 348 22.70 45.56 1.58
CA LEU A 348 22.95 46.78 2.36
C LEU A 348 21.65 47.42 2.85
N ARG A 349 20.61 47.50 2.00
CA ARG A 349 19.29 48.03 2.42
C ARG A 349 18.61 47.15 3.47
N LYS A 350 18.82 45.84 3.41
CA LYS A 350 18.37 44.91 4.47
C LYS A 350 19.06 45.21 5.80
N LYS A 351 20.40 45.36 5.79
CA LYS A 351 21.17 45.69 6.99
C LYS A 351 20.71 47.04 7.57
N LEU A 352 20.53 48.04 6.72
CA LEU A 352 20.03 49.36 7.11
C LEU A 352 18.65 49.30 7.76
N SER A 353 17.67 48.63 7.12
CA SER A 353 16.31 48.49 7.67
C SER A 353 16.28 47.74 9.00
N ASN A 354 17.15 46.73 9.18
CA ASN A 354 17.29 46.03 10.45
C ASN A 354 17.89 46.93 11.55
N LEU A 355 18.90 47.74 11.22
CA LEU A 355 19.50 48.69 12.16
C LEU A 355 18.51 49.77 12.58
N GLN A 356 17.75 50.33 11.63
CA GLN A 356 16.70 51.32 11.91
C GLN A 356 15.64 50.76 12.88
N TYR A 357 15.18 49.52 12.67
CA TYR A 357 14.25 48.87 13.59
C TYR A 357 14.84 48.66 15.00
N MET A 358 16.15 48.34 15.09
CA MET A 358 16.82 48.21 16.38
C MET A 358 17.02 49.56 17.09
N ILE A 359 17.27 50.64 16.34
CA ILE A 359 17.37 52.01 16.86
C ILE A 359 16.00 52.49 17.38
N GLU A 360 14.91 52.18 16.67
CA GLU A 360 13.54 52.47 17.11
C GLU A 360 13.17 51.71 18.39
N ALA A 361 13.74 50.51 18.59
CA ALA A 361 13.55 49.71 19.79
C ALA A 361 14.47 50.12 20.98
N GLY A 362 15.49 50.96 20.75
CA GLY A 362 16.40 51.46 21.77
C GLY A 362 17.53 52.35 21.21
N LYS A 363 17.82 53.48 21.89
CA LYS A 363 18.83 54.46 21.46
C LYS A 363 20.26 54.01 21.82
N ASP A 364 20.90 53.24 20.95
CA ASP A 364 22.32 52.91 21.05
C ASP A 364 23.11 53.75 20.02
N GLU A 365 24.03 54.59 20.51
CA GLU A 365 24.87 55.47 19.66
C GLU A 365 25.71 54.66 18.66
N ALA A 366 26.13 53.43 19.01
CA ALA A 366 26.88 52.56 18.11
C ALA A 366 26.02 52.05 16.94
N LEU A 367 24.72 51.83 17.16
CA LEU A 367 23.78 51.45 16.10
C LEU A 367 23.50 52.62 15.14
N LEU A 368 23.41 53.84 15.67
CA LEU A 368 23.28 55.07 14.89
C LEU A 368 24.50 55.30 13.98
N GLU A 369 25.72 55.12 14.50
CA GLU A 369 26.94 55.24 13.71
C GLU A 369 27.01 54.18 12.60
N ALA A 370 26.68 52.92 12.92
CA ALA A 370 26.60 51.84 11.94
C ALA A 370 25.55 52.10 10.85
N CYS A 371 24.40 52.69 11.22
CA CYS A 371 23.34 53.10 10.29
C CYS A 371 23.85 54.18 9.32
N ASN A 372 24.49 55.23 9.84
CA ASN A 372 25.04 56.33 9.05
C ASN A 372 26.13 55.85 8.06
N ASN A 373 26.97 54.91 8.46
CA ASN A 373 28.00 54.33 7.60
C ASN A 373 27.38 53.50 6.45
N LEU A 374 26.35 52.71 6.76
CA LEU A 374 25.60 51.94 5.76
C LEU A 374 24.83 52.83 4.77
N GLU A 375 24.29 53.98 5.21
CA GLU A 375 23.66 54.97 4.32
C GLU A 375 24.67 55.61 3.36
N LYS A 376 25.89 55.91 3.84
CA LYS A 376 26.97 56.41 2.99
C LYS A 376 27.39 55.38 1.93
N GLU A 377 27.52 54.11 2.30
CA GLU A 377 27.80 53.02 1.34
C GLU A 377 26.68 52.87 0.29
N LEU A 378 25.42 52.96 0.71
CA LEU A 378 24.26 52.90 -0.17
C LEU A 378 24.15 54.06 -1.15
N ASN A 379 24.61 55.25 -0.76
CA ASN A 379 24.64 56.41 -1.65
C ASN A 379 25.78 56.29 -2.67
N LYS A 380 26.94 55.75 -2.27
CA LYS A 380 28.02 55.42 -3.21
C LYS A 380 27.60 54.39 -4.26
N GLU A 381 26.83 53.36 -3.89
CA GLU A 381 26.27 52.38 -4.85
C GLU A 381 25.26 52.98 -5.86
N LYS A 382 24.66 54.14 -5.57
CA LYS A 382 23.74 54.82 -6.50
C LYS A 382 24.44 55.73 -7.48
N GLU A 383 25.65 56.17 -7.14
CA GLU A 383 26.48 57.06 -7.96
C GLU A 383 27.39 56.28 -8.93
N SER A 384 27.61 54.99 -8.66
CA SER A 384 28.23 53.99 -9.56
C SER A 384 27.19 53.31 -10.45
#